data_AF-M5U6Y5-F1
#
_entry.id   AF-M5U6Y5-F1
#
_cell.length_a   1.000
_cell.length_b   1.000
_cell.length_c   1.000
_cell.angle_alpha   90.00
_cell.angle_beta   90.00
_cell.angle_gamma   90.00
#
_symmetry.space_group_name_H-M   'P 1'
#
loop_
_entity.id
_entity.type
_entity.pdbx_description
1 polymer ?
#
loop_
_entity_poly.entity_id
_entity_poly.type
_entity_poly.pdbx_seq_one_letter_code
_entity_poly.pdbx_strand_id
1 'polypeptide(L)'
;METGGTMTLMHRAGDEGTFNLAAMRDYLPSYGSLEDYMASVRGNPIREAVHMAAMASHQHIEAFIPPRMAFVGRRSRFYPFKESFPYMQPQVFRTRFGKPLQEARAHVIRMNAILEKLLRGFSDPSIDWEYEYARESSKRWRAWYDLTKGRLLALSVRCLEYNAACVLLPNALLPTTNNVRLTSWNGQLRVPDSLARAREAERLLTRCVETNPGTPWASLARWELDSPLGIQVRQISIPPPPPPPPKPIVPAVRVPARMPTGVAPTPTFTFPNL
;
A
#
# COMPACT_ATOMS: atom_id res chain seq x y z
N MET A 1 5.73 38.56 -37.60
CA MET A 1 6.14 37.15 -37.52
C MET A 1 6.10 36.76 -36.04
N GLU A 2 4.94 36.57 -35.41
CA GLU A 2 3.98 35.47 -35.63
C GLU A 2 4.63 34.09 -35.73
N THR A 3 4.75 33.44 -34.57
CA THR A 3 4.18 32.12 -34.23
C THR A 3 3.84 32.17 -32.73
N GLY A 4 2.61 32.10 -32.21
CA GLY A 4 1.35 31.61 -32.80
C GLY A 4 1.16 30.12 -32.54
N GLY A 5 0.97 29.73 -31.27
CA GLY A 5 0.64 28.35 -30.83
C GLY A 5 1.68 27.84 -29.82
N THR A 6 1.36 27.59 -28.55
CA THR A 6 0.24 26.81 -28.00
C THR A 6 -0.15 27.32 -26.60
N MET A 7 -0.86 28.45 -26.55
CA MET A 7 -1.93 28.59 -25.55
C MET A 7 -3.21 28.03 -26.19
N THR A 8 -4.12 27.48 -25.37
CA THR A 8 -5.45 26.94 -25.71
C THR A 8 -5.52 25.52 -26.31
N LEU A 9 -5.28 24.51 -25.47
CA LEU A 9 -5.88 23.17 -25.62
C LEU A 9 -6.39 22.54 -24.29
N MET A 10 -6.25 23.21 -23.14
CA MET A 10 -6.59 22.68 -21.81
C MET A 10 -7.53 23.59 -21.00
N HIS A 11 -8.42 24.35 -21.65
CA HIS A 11 -9.40 25.19 -20.94
C HIS A 11 -10.82 24.83 -21.31
N ARG A 12 -11.15 23.53 -21.20
CA ARG A 12 -12.54 23.12 -21.00
C ARG A 12 -12.83 23.21 -19.51
N ALA A 13 -14.03 23.66 -19.14
CA ALA A 13 -14.53 23.50 -17.78
C ALA A 13 -14.60 21.99 -17.47
N GLY A 14 -13.58 21.47 -16.78
CA GLY A 14 -13.34 20.04 -16.58
C GLY A 14 -11.88 19.58 -16.78
N ASP A 15 -11.07 20.33 -17.54
CA ASP A 15 -9.64 20.05 -17.79
C ASP A 15 -8.70 20.89 -16.87
N GLU A 16 -9.28 21.72 -16.02
CA GLU A 16 -8.52 22.41 -14.97
C GLU A 16 -7.97 21.38 -13.99
N GLY A 17 -6.65 21.37 -13.80
CA GLY A 17 -6.01 20.50 -12.82
C GLY A 17 -6.64 20.71 -11.45
N THR A 18 -6.70 19.64 -10.64
CA THR A 18 -7.33 19.64 -9.30
C THR A 18 -6.76 20.71 -8.34
N PHE A 19 -5.63 21.32 -8.68
CA PHE A 19 -4.92 22.30 -7.86
C PHE A 19 -4.82 23.65 -8.57
N ASN A 20 -5.06 24.73 -7.80
CA ASN A 20 -4.95 26.09 -8.31
C ASN A 20 -3.47 26.49 -8.51
N LEU A 21 -3.06 26.68 -9.76
CA LEU A 21 -1.68 27.05 -10.12
C LEU A 21 -1.21 28.37 -9.49
N ALA A 22 -2.09 29.34 -9.30
CA ALA A 22 -1.74 30.60 -8.65
C ALA A 22 -1.36 30.38 -7.18
N ALA A 23 -2.09 29.50 -6.48
CA ALA A 23 -1.78 29.12 -5.10
C ALA A 23 -0.50 28.26 -5.00
N MET A 24 -0.12 27.57 -6.09
CA MET A 24 1.08 26.73 -6.14
C MET A 24 2.38 27.50 -6.43
N ARG A 25 2.32 28.81 -6.75
CA ARG A 25 3.51 29.60 -7.10
C ARG A 25 4.60 29.57 -6.02
N ASP A 26 4.20 29.64 -4.75
CA ASP A 26 5.11 29.58 -3.59
C ASP A 26 5.69 28.19 -3.34
N TYR A 27 5.17 27.17 -4.04
CA TYR A 27 5.57 25.77 -3.94
C TYR A 27 6.38 25.30 -5.14
N LEU A 28 6.74 26.19 -6.05
CA LEU A 28 7.55 25.83 -7.20
C LEU A 28 8.97 25.41 -6.77
N PRO A 29 9.60 24.48 -7.51
CA PRO A 29 11.00 24.15 -7.31
C PRO A 29 11.90 25.38 -7.48
N SER A 30 13.04 25.37 -6.79
CA SER A 30 14.09 26.35 -7.03
C SER A 30 14.87 25.91 -8.28
N TYR A 31 14.83 26.70 -9.35
CA TYR A 31 15.49 26.41 -10.62
C TYR A 31 16.95 26.89 -10.66
N GLY A 32 17.71 26.63 -9.59
CA GLY A 32 19.14 26.96 -9.50
C GLY A 32 20.04 25.86 -10.05
N SER A 33 21.35 26.05 -9.94
CA SER A 33 22.30 24.96 -10.22
C SER A 33 22.14 23.82 -9.21
N LEU A 34 22.59 22.62 -9.58
CA LEU A 34 22.58 21.48 -8.64
C LEU A 34 23.41 21.77 -7.38
N GLU A 35 24.53 22.47 -7.53
CA GLU A 35 25.40 22.82 -6.42
C GLU A 35 24.71 23.77 -5.44
N ASP A 36 24.07 24.84 -5.95
CA ASP A 36 23.30 25.77 -5.12
C ASP A 36 22.14 25.08 -4.40
N TYR A 37 21.47 24.16 -5.10
CA TYR A 37 20.39 23.36 -4.51
C TYR A 37 20.92 22.51 -3.35
N MET A 38 22.03 21.78 -3.56
CA MET A 38 22.61 20.91 -2.54
C MET A 38 23.18 21.71 -1.37
N ALA A 39 23.80 22.86 -1.62
CA ALA A 39 24.24 23.78 -0.58
C ALA A 39 23.04 24.27 0.27
N SER A 40 21.93 24.61 -0.39
CA SER A 40 20.70 25.02 0.28
C SER A 40 20.05 23.91 1.11
N VAL A 41 20.10 22.67 0.64
CA VAL A 41 19.61 21.50 1.40
C VAL A 41 20.46 21.26 2.64
N ARG A 42 21.80 21.26 2.52
CA ARG A 42 22.71 21.05 3.66
C ARG A 42 22.70 22.20 4.67
N GLY A 43 22.41 23.42 4.22
CA GLY A 43 22.35 24.60 5.08
C GLY A 43 21.10 24.68 5.97
N ASN A 44 20.12 23.78 5.79
CA ASN A 44 18.90 23.76 6.58
C ASN A 44 18.56 22.33 7.06
N PRO A 45 18.52 22.08 8.38
CA PRO A 45 18.28 20.74 8.93
C PRO A 45 16.97 20.07 8.45
N ILE A 46 15.91 20.86 8.24
CA ILE A 46 14.62 20.35 7.75
C ILE A 46 14.74 19.85 6.32
N ARG A 47 15.41 20.63 5.47
CA ARG A 47 15.61 20.26 4.06
C ARG A 47 16.46 19.01 3.96
N GLU A 48 17.53 18.96 4.75
CA GLU A 48 18.42 17.79 4.81
C GLU A 48 17.66 16.55 5.29
N ALA A 49 16.89 16.63 6.37
CA ALA A 49 16.14 15.48 6.90
C ALA A 49 15.12 14.94 5.88
N VAL A 50 14.38 15.83 5.21
CA VAL A 50 13.45 15.45 4.13
C VAL A 50 14.19 14.81 2.96
N HIS A 51 15.30 15.41 2.52
CA HIS A 51 16.09 14.90 1.41
C HIS A 51 16.64 13.50 1.72
N MET A 52 17.22 13.31 2.90
CA MET A 52 17.74 12.02 3.36
C MET A 52 16.65 10.97 3.45
N ALA A 53 15.46 11.33 3.94
CA ALA A 53 14.32 10.44 3.97
C ALA A 53 13.88 10.02 2.56
N ALA A 54 13.75 10.98 1.64
CA ALA A 54 13.37 10.71 0.25
C ALA A 54 14.37 9.78 -0.45
N MET A 55 15.67 10.05 -0.31
CA MET A 55 16.73 9.24 -0.90
C MET A 55 16.74 7.80 -0.35
N ALA A 56 16.65 7.65 0.97
CA ALA A 56 16.65 6.33 1.59
C ALA A 56 15.36 5.54 1.29
N SER A 57 14.20 6.20 1.23
CA SER A 57 12.95 5.56 0.78
C SER A 57 13.05 5.04 -0.64
N HIS A 58 13.70 5.79 -1.53
CA HIS A 58 13.94 5.35 -2.91
C HIS A 58 14.91 4.15 -2.97
N GLN A 59 16.01 4.21 -2.23
CA GLN A 59 16.99 3.11 -2.14
C GLN A 59 16.39 1.81 -1.60
N HIS A 60 15.40 1.91 -0.70
CA HIS A 60 14.77 0.78 -0.04
C HIS A 60 13.36 0.50 -0.56
N ILE A 61 13.06 0.81 -1.83
CA ILE A 61 11.71 0.66 -2.40
C ILE A 61 11.12 -0.74 -2.22
N GLU A 62 11.95 -1.78 -2.32
CA GLU A 62 11.54 -3.18 -2.13
C GLU A 62 11.17 -3.50 -0.67
N ALA A 63 11.75 -2.79 0.30
CA ALA A 63 11.46 -2.98 1.71
C ALA A 63 10.10 -2.39 2.10
N PHE A 64 9.59 -1.41 1.34
CA PHE A 64 8.30 -0.75 1.58
C PHE A 64 7.11 -1.41 0.87
N ILE A 65 7.28 -2.63 0.36
CA ILE A 65 6.15 -3.43 -0.14
C ILE A 65 5.18 -3.69 1.03
N PRO A 66 3.86 -3.41 0.87
CA PRO A 66 2.90 -3.66 1.92
C PRO A 66 2.91 -5.12 2.40
N PRO A 67 2.85 -5.37 3.71
CA PRO A 67 2.86 -6.73 4.23
C PRO A 67 1.60 -7.48 3.84
N ARG A 68 1.68 -8.81 3.95
CA ARG A 68 0.55 -9.69 3.63
C ARG A 68 -0.60 -9.45 4.61
N MET A 69 -1.74 -8.98 4.10
CA MET A 69 -2.94 -8.75 4.92
C MET A 69 -3.92 -9.93 4.93
N ALA A 70 -3.85 -10.83 3.93
CA ALA A 70 -4.72 -12.02 3.84
C ALA A 70 -3.87 -13.29 3.78
N PHE A 71 -4.05 -14.19 4.75
CA PHE A 71 -3.21 -15.40 4.88
C PHE A 71 -3.74 -16.62 4.12
N VAL A 72 -4.98 -16.54 3.63
CA VAL A 72 -5.57 -17.49 2.69
C VAL A 72 -5.95 -16.74 1.43
N GLY A 73 -5.85 -17.43 0.29
CA GLY A 73 -6.07 -16.83 -1.03
C GLY A 73 -4.82 -16.95 -1.88
N ARG A 74 -4.97 -17.43 -3.11
CA ARG A 74 -3.96 -17.26 -4.16
C ARG A 74 -4.56 -16.38 -5.24
N ARG A 75 -3.79 -15.38 -5.70
CA ARG A 75 -4.13 -14.72 -6.95
C ARG A 75 -3.90 -15.72 -8.08
N SER A 76 -4.88 -15.87 -8.96
CA SER A 76 -4.72 -16.70 -10.14
C SER A 76 -3.63 -16.10 -11.03
N ARG A 77 -2.72 -16.94 -11.54
CA ARG A 77 -1.70 -16.51 -12.51
C ARG A 77 -2.34 -15.99 -13.80
N PHE A 78 -3.49 -16.55 -14.19
CA PHE A 78 -4.22 -16.19 -15.41
C PHE A 78 -5.24 -15.06 -15.19
N TYR A 79 -5.72 -14.91 -13.96
CA TYR A 79 -6.72 -13.89 -13.60
C TYR A 79 -6.26 -13.15 -12.35
N PRO A 80 -5.33 -12.19 -12.47
CA PRO A 80 -4.70 -11.53 -11.31
C PRO A 80 -5.70 -10.75 -10.44
N PHE A 81 -6.86 -10.40 -10.99
CA PHE A 81 -7.98 -9.75 -10.29
C PHE A 81 -8.89 -10.73 -9.55
N LYS A 82 -8.75 -12.04 -9.75
CA LYS A 82 -9.56 -13.08 -9.11
C LYS A 82 -8.73 -13.81 -8.04
N GLU A 83 -9.03 -13.52 -6.78
CA GLU A 83 -8.50 -14.28 -5.65
C GLU A 83 -9.29 -15.59 -5.51
N SER A 84 -8.60 -16.72 -5.60
CA SER A 84 -9.17 -18.02 -5.28
C SER A 84 -8.89 -18.35 -3.82
N PHE A 85 -9.96 -18.59 -3.06
CA PHE A 85 -9.89 -19.02 -1.67
C PHE A 85 -10.24 -20.51 -1.64
N PRO A 86 -9.27 -21.43 -1.86
CA PRO A 86 -9.56 -22.84 -1.71
C PRO A 86 -9.98 -23.08 -0.26
N TYR A 87 -11.10 -23.80 -0.09
CA TYR A 87 -11.49 -24.27 1.23
C TYR A 87 -10.33 -25.07 1.84
N MET A 88 -10.04 -24.78 3.11
CA MET A 88 -9.04 -25.47 3.89
C MET A 88 -9.68 -25.94 5.19
N GLN A 89 -9.42 -27.19 5.57
CA GLN A 89 -9.83 -27.66 6.89
C GLN A 89 -9.07 -26.89 7.98
N PRO A 90 -9.70 -26.54 9.12
CA PRO A 90 -9.05 -25.76 10.18
C PRO A 90 -7.71 -26.32 10.67
N GLN A 91 -7.58 -27.65 10.78
CA GLN A 91 -6.33 -28.33 11.17
C GLN A 91 -5.22 -28.09 10.15
N VAL A 92 -5.53 -28.21 8.84
CA VAL A 92 -4.57 -27.97 7.76
C VAL A 92 -4.21 -26.48 7.68
N PHE A 93 -5.16 -25.60 7.94
CA PHE A 93 -4.90 -24.16 8.01
C PHE A 93 -3.89 -23.84 9.11
N ARG A 94 -4.10 -24.35 10.34
CA ARG A 94 -3.20 -24.11 11.47
C ARG A 94 -1.77 -24.55 11.21
N THR A 95 -1.57 -25.71 10.59
CA THR A 95 -0.22 -26.21 10.26
C THR A 95 0.45 -25.36 9.17
N ARG A 96 -0.30 -24.84 8.20
CA ARG A 96 0.23 -24.02 7.10
C ARG A 96 0.34 -22.53 7.42
N PHE A 97 -0.38 -22.03 8.42
CA PHE A 97 -0.48 -20.62 8.75
C PHE A 97 0.82 -20.04 9.33
N GLY A 98 1.57 -20.84 10.09
CA GLY A 98 2.76 -20.39 10.82
C GLY A 98 3.84 -19.77 9.93
N LYS A 99 4.21 -20.44 8.83
CA LYS A 99 5.29 -19.96 7.94
C LYS A 99 4.96 -18.61 7.27
N PRO A 100 3.82 -18.43 6.58
CA PRO A 100 3.44 -17.14 6.02
C PRO A 100 3.35 -16.01 7.05
N LEU A 101 2.90 -16.32 8.28
CA LEU A 101 2.84 -15.35 9.37
C LEU A 101 4.23 -14.90 9.80
N GLN A 102 5.17 -15.85 9.96
CA GLN A 102 6.56 -15.56 10.30
C GLN A 102 7.25 -14.74 9.21
N GLU A 103 7.04 -15.07 7.93
CA GLU A 103 7.59 -14.32 6.79
C GLU A 103 7.07 -12.87 6.77
N ALA A 104 5.76 -12.69 6.94
CA ALA A 104 5.14 -11.36 6.96
C ALA A 104 5.61 -10.53 8.17
N ARG A 105 5.74 -11.16 9.35
CA ARG A 105 6.30 -10.53 10.54
C ARG A 105 7.75 -10.10 10.33
N ALA A 106 8.60 -10.98 9.80
CA ALA A 106 10.01 -10.67 9.53
C ALA A 106 10.16 -9.51 8.54
N HIS A 107 9.29 -9.45 7.54
CA HIS A 107 9.23 -8.31 6.61
C HIS A 107 8.93 -6.99 7.31
N VAL A 108 7.89 -6.94 8.14
CA VAL A 108 7.51 -5.72 8.87
C VAL A 108 8.58 -5.30 9.88
N ILE A 109 9.28 -6.24 10.53
CA ILE A 109 10.39 -5.92 11.43
C ILE A 109 11.52 -5.22 10.67
N ARG A 110 11.89 -5.72 9.48
CA ARG A 110 12.91 -5.06 8.63
C ARG A 110 12.45 -3.68 8.17
N MET A 111 11.20 -3.56 7.74
CA MET A 111 10.61 -2.28 7.34
C MET A 111 10.65 -1.27 8.50
N ASN A 112 10.26 -1.68 9.72
CA ASN A 112 10.30 -0.79 10.88
C ASN A 112 11.73 -0.38 11.23
N ALA A 113 12.73 -1.28 11.14
CA ALA A 113 14.12 -0.93 11.40
C ALA A 113 14.63 0.20 10.48
N ILE A 114 14.22 0.18 9.19
CA ILE A 114 14.53 1.26 8.25
C ILE A 114 13.80 2.53 8.66
N LEU A 115 12.51 2.45 9.02
CA LEU A 115 11.75 3.61 9.50
C LEU A 115 12.36 4.26 10.74
N GLU A 116 12.80 3.49 11.72
CA GLU A 116 13.50 4.02 12.90
C GLU A 116 14.77 4.79 12.50
N LYS A 117 15.54 4.28 11.54
CA LYS A 117 16.73 4.98 11.03
C LYS A 117 16.36 6.31 10.40
N LEU A 118 15.27 6.36 9.63
CA LEU A 118 14.78 7.60 9.00
C LEU A 118 14.25 8.59 10.04
N LEU A 119 13.47 8.12 11.01
CA LEU A 119 12.90 8.95 12.07
C LEU A 119 13.96 9.53 13.00
N ARG A 120 15.09 8.86 13.22
CA ARG A 120 16.24 9.43 13.93
C ARG A 120 16.75 10.72 13.26
N GLY A 121 16.71 10.80 11.93
CA GLY A 121 17.07 12.01 11.19
C GLY A 121 16.14 13.20 11.44
N PHE A 122 14.94 12.95 11.98
CA PHE A 122 13.94 13.98 12.35
C PHE A 122 13.82 14.20 13.87
N SER A 123 14.68 13.54 14.64
CA SER A 123 14.60 13.47 16.11
C SER A 123 15.96 13.70 16.77
N ASP A 124 16.89 14.37 16.08
CA ASP A 124 18.15 14.78 16.68
C ASP A 124 17.84 15.72 17.86
N PRO A 125 18.22 15.36 19.11
CA PRO A 125 17.91 16.16 20.29
C PRO A 125 18.71 17.46 20.37
N SER A 126 19.77 17.63 19.56
CA SER A 126 20.54 18.88 19.50
C SER A 126 19.85 19.97 18.68
N ILE A 127 18.81 19.61 17.92
CA ILE A 127 18.11 20.51 16.99
C ILE A 127 16.72 20.82 17.56
N ASP A 128 16.41 22.11 17.72
CA ASP A 128 15.04 22.56 17.94
C ASP A 128 14.30 22.59 16.61
N TRP A 129 13.62 21.49 16.32
CA TRP A 129 12.90 21.29 15.05
C TRP A 129 11.75 22.28 14.83
N GLU A 130 11.08 22.75 15.89
CA GLU A 130 10.00 23.73 15.74
C GLU A 130 10.57 25.12 15.46
N TYR A 131 11.72 25.46 16.07
CA TYR A 131 12.46 26.68 15.72
C TYR A 131 12.98 26.66 14.27
N GLU A 132 13.60 25.57 13.83
CA GLU A 132 14.04 25.42 12.44
C GLU A 132 12.87 25.47 11.45
N TYR A 133 11.71 24.92 11.84
CA TYR A 133 10.49 24.98 11.04
C TYR A 133 9.97 26.41 10.88
N ALA A 134 9.97 27.18 11.98
CA ALA A 134 9.56 28.58 11.96
C ALA A 134 10.48 29.45 11.09
N ARG A 135 11.79 29.14 11.07
CA ARG A 135 12.80 29.85 10.26
C ARG A 135 12.78 29.47 8.77
N GLU A 136 12.22 28.32 8.41
CA GLU A 136 12.12 27.91 7.01
C GLU A 136 11.16 28.83 6.24
N SER A 137 11.73 29.61 5.31
CA SER A 137 10.99 30.57 4.49
C SER A 137 10.17 29.90 3.37
N SER A 138 10.60 28.74 2.90
CA SER A 138 9.94 28.02 1.81
C SER A 138 8.74 27.22 2.31
N LYS A 139 7.55 27.61 1.86
CA LYS A 139 6.30 26.86 2.10
C LYS A 139 6.40 25.41 1.63
N ARG A 140 7.08 25.18 0.50
CA ARG A 140 7.35 23.84 -0.05
C ARG A 140 8.08 22.94 0.95
N TRP A 141 9.16 23.43 1.55
CA TRP A 141 9.95 22.63 2.48
C TRP A 141 9.23 22.38 3.81
N ARG A 142 8.48 23.37 4.32
CA ARG A 142 7.60 23.16 5.48
C ARG A 142 6.53 22.11 5.23
N ALA A 143 5.85 22.17 4.07
CA ALA A 143 4.85 21.18 3.68
C ALA A 143 5.46 19.77 3.56
N TRP A 144 6.65 19.65 2.95
CA TRP A 144 7.37 18.39 2.86
C TRP A 144 7.81 17.84 4.21
N TYR A 145 8.28 18.70 5.12
CA TYR A 145 8.65 18.28 6.47
C TYR A 145 7.48 17.62 7.18
N ASP A 146 6.36 18.33 7.26
CA ASP A 146 5.16 17.87 7.96
C ASP A 146 4.63 16.57 7.35
N LEU A 147 4.53 16.52 6.01
CA LEU A 147 4.05 15.34 5.29
C LEU A 147 5.00 14.15 5.49
N THR A 148 6.31 14.35 5.35
CA THR A 148 7.28 13.25 5.38
C THR A 148 7.39 12.66 6.76
N LYS A 149 7.63 13.50 7.78
CA LYS A 149 7.74 13.04 9.17
C LYS A 149 6.43 12.41 9.65
N GLY A 150 5.29 13.05 9.35
CA GLY A 150 3.96 12.52 9.67
C GLY A 150 3.70 11.14 9.08
N ARG A 151 3.99 10.94 7.78
CA ARG A 151 3.82 9.63 7.12
C ARG A 151 4.77 8.56 7.63
N LEU A 152 6.03 8.90 7.93
CA LEU A 152 6.99 7.96 8.51
C LEU A 152 6.53 7.48 9.90
N LEU A 153 6.03 8.39 10.74
CA LEU A 153 5.46 8.04 12.05
C LEU A 153 4.21 7.18 11.91
N ALA A 154 3.27 7.55 11.02
CA ALA A 154 2.06 6.77 10.74
C ALA A 154 2.40 5.34 10.26
N LEU A 155 3.34 5.20 9.33
CA LEU A 155 3.78 3.90 8.84
C LEU A 155 4.48 3.08 9.93
N SER A 156 5.28 3.73 10.79
CA SER A 156 5.90 3.05 11.93
C SER A 156 4.86 2.50 12.91
N VAL A 157 3.81 3.28 13.24
CA VAL A 157 2.68 2.80 14.06
C VAL A 157 2.04 1.56 13.44
N ARG A 158 1.75 1.59 12.13
CA ARG A 158 1.16 0.44 11.42
C ARG A 158 2.08 -0.78 11.48
N CYS A 159 3.39 -0.60 11.40
CA CYS A 159 4.36 -1.69 11.55
C CYS A 159 4.31 -2.31 12.96
N LEU A 160 4.31 -1.47 14.00
CA LEU A 160 4.26 -1.89 15.39
C LEU A 160 2.98 -2.67 15.69
N GLU A 161 1.82 -2.12 15.31
CA GLU A 161 0.52 -2.76 15.48
C GLU A 161 0.38 -4.05 14.69
N TYR A 162 0.89 -4.09 13.46
CA TYR A 162 0.90 -5.31 12.65
C TYR A 162 1.76 -6.39 13.32
N ASN A 163 2.97 -6.05 13.76
CA ASN A 163 3.84 -7.00 14.46
C ASN A 163 3.19 -7.51 15.75
N ALA A 164 2.56 -6.63 16.54
CA ALA A 164 1.81 -7.02 17.73
C ALA A 164 0.68 -8.01 17.39
N ALA A 165 -0.08 -7.74 16.32
CA ALA A 165 -1.11 -8.65 15.83
C ALA A 165 -0.54 -10.02 15.44
N CYS A 166 0.60 -10.06 14.74
CA CYS A 166 1.28 -11.31 14.37
C CYS A 166 1.78 -12.11 15.58
N VAL A 167 2.21 -11.45 16.66
CA VAL A 167 2.66 -12.13 17.88
C VAL A 167 1.49 -12.74 18.64
N LEU A 168 0.34 -12.06 18.71
CA LEU A 168 -0.85 -12.54 19.41
C LEU A 168 -1.58 -13.67 18.67
N LEU A 169 -1.56 -13.61 17.34
CA LEU A 169 -2.37 -14.45 16.46
C LEU A 169 -2.26 -15.96 16.72
N PRO A 170 -1.06 -16.59 16.78
CA PRO A 170 -0.93 -18.04 16.94
C PRO A 170 -1.65 -18.60 18.17
N ASN A 171 -1.63 -17.85 19.27
CA ASN A 171 -2.23 -18.27 20.54
C ASN A 171 -3.73 -17.92 20.63
N ALA A 172 -4.22 -17.02 19.77
CA ALA A 172 -5.60 -16.53 19.78
C ALA A 172 -6.50 -17.20 18.72
N LEU A 173 -6.01 -18.20 17.97
CA LEU A 173 -6.78 -18.83 16.89
C LEU A 173 -7.92 -19.72 17.40
N LEU A 174 -9.16 -19.42 17.01
CA LEU A 174 -10.33 -20.26 17.30
C LEU A 174 -10.21 -21.65 16.64
N PRO A 175 -10.77 -22.71 17.24
CA PRO A 175 -10.82 -24.07 16.67
C PRO A 175 -11.35 -24.18 15.25
N THR A 176 -12.32 -23.34 14.92
CA THR A 176 -13.04 -23.35 13.65
C THR A 176 -12.41 -22.44 12.59
N THR A 177 -11.39 -21.67 12.95
CA THR A 177 -10.74 -20.72 12.05
C THR A 177 -9.99 -21.46 10.95
N ASN A 178 -10.34 -21.16 9.70
CA ASN A 178 -9.62 -21.63 8.52
C ASN A 178 -9.17 -20.50 7.59
N ASN A 179 -9.38 -19.25 7.98
CA ASN A 179 -8.88 -18.08 7.29
C ASN A 179 -8.66 -16.92 8.27
N VAL A 180 -7.58 -16.14 8.05
CA VAL A 180 -7.24 -14.95 8.82
C VAL A 180 -7.01 -13.79 7.85
N ARG A 181 -7.64 -12.67 8.14
CA ARG A 181 -7.43 -11.38 7.47
C ARG A 181 -7.10 -10.31 8.49
N LEU A 182 -6.05 -9.55 8.22
CA LEU A 182 -5.72 -8.31 8.91
C LEU A 182 -6.35 -7.16 8.14
N THR A 183 -6.98 -6.24 8.86
CA THR A 183 -7.59 -5.03 8.29
C THR A 183 -7.19 -3.81 9.10
N SER A 184 -7.11 -2.66 8.46
CA SER A 184 -6.93 -1.39 9.18
C SER A 184 -8.09 -1.15 10.13
N TRP A 185 -7.82 -0.54 11.28
CA TRP A 185 -8.76 -0.36 12.38
C TRP A 185 -8.53 0.98 13.08
N ASN A 186 -9.62 1.65 13.45
CA ASN A 186 -9.61 2.98 14.07
C ASN A 186 -9.80 2.95 15.60
N GLY A 187 -9.86 1.77 16.23
CA GLY A 187 -9.93 1.68 17.69
C GLY A 187 -8.57 1.75 18.37
N GLN A 188 -8.53 1.34 19.64
CA GLN A 188 -7.37 1.51 20.51
C GLN A 188 -6.13 0.78 19.98
N LEU A 189 -5.00 1.50 19.97
CA LEU A 189 -3.67 0.96 19.67
C LEU A 189 -3.19 0.07 20.82
N ARG A 190 -2.55 -1.05 20.49
CA ARG A 190 -2.11 -2.05 21.47
C ARG A 190 -0.71 -1.75 22.01
N VAL A 191 0.13 -1.13 21.19
CA VAL A 191 1.54 -0.88 21.54
C VAL A 191 1.67 0.49 22.21
N PRO A 192 2.27 0.60 23.41
CA PRO A 192 2.39 1.87 24.12
C PRO A 192 3.08 2.99 23.31
N ASP A 193 4.21 2.66 22.67
CA ASP A 193 4.99 3.62 21.84
C ASP A 193 4.20 4.15 20.64
N SER A 194 3.20 3.40 20.18
CA SER A 194 2.37 3.78 19.03
C SER A 194 1.48 4.99 19.32
N LEU A 195 1.06 5.20 20.57
CA LEU A 195 0.16 6.31 20.90
C LEU A 195 0.84 7.68 20.73
N ALA A 196 2.06 7.83 21.24
CA ALA A 196 2.82 9.07 21.12
C ALA A 196 3.13 9.38 19.64
N ARG A 197 3.54 8.35 18.88
CA ARG A 197 3.82 8.47 17.45
C ARG A 197 2.57 8.79 16.63
N ALA A 198 1.43 8.19 16.96
CA ALA A 198 0.16 8.46 16.31
C ALA A 198 -0.29 9.91 16.51
N ARG A 199 -0.20 10.41 17.76
CA ARG A 199 -0.52 11.82 18.07
C ARG A 199 0.37 12.80 17.34
N GLU A 200 1.67 12.52 17.29
CA GLU A 200 2.60 13.40 16.57
C GLU A 200 2.40 13.34 15.05
N ALA A 201 2.12 12.15 14.50
CA ALA A 201 1.75 12.00 13.10
C ALA A 201 0.49 12.81 12.76
N GLU A 202 -0.56 12.68 13.58
CA GLU A 202 -1.82 13.41 13.43
C GLU A 202 -1.59 14.93 13.51
N ARG A 203 -0.82 15.41 14.49
CA ARG A 203 -0.46 16.83 14.62
C ARG A 203 0.22 17.37 13.37
N LEU A 204 1.25 16.69 12.88
CA LEU A 204 2.04 17.12 11.71
C LEU A 204 1.19 17.09 10.43
N LEU A 205 0.46 16.00 10.20
CA LEU A 205 -0.39 15.87 9.01
C LEU A 205 -1.53 16.90 9.03
N THR A 206 -2.14 17.14 10.20
CA THR A 206 -3.16 18.20 10.35
C THR A 206 -2.58 19.56 10.05
N ARG A 207 -1.41 19.90 10.61
CA ARG A 207 -0.69 21.14 10.29
C ARG A 207 -0.41 21.26 8.79
N CYS A 208 -0.02 20.18 8.13
CA CYS A 208 0.19 20.15 6.68
C CYS A 208 -1.08 20.52 5.90
N VAL A 209 -2.23 19.96 6.29
CA VAL A 209 -3.53 20.22 5.67
C VAL A 209 -3.97 21.67 5.86
N GLU A 210 -3.86 22.17 7.09
CA GLU A 210 -4.32 23.51 7.48
C GLU A 210 -3.45 24.61 6.88
N THR A 211 -2.12 24.40 6.85
CA THR A 211 -1.17 25.42 6.40
C THR A 211 -1.04 25.48 4.88
N ASN A 212 -1.35 24.37 4.18
CA ASN A 212 -1.13 24.24 2.74
C ASN A 212 -2.42 23.86 1.97
N PRO A 213 -3.56 24.56 2.17
CA PRO A 213 -4.84 24.16 1.58
C PRO A 213 -4.81 24.23 0.05
N GLY A 214 -5.50 23.30 -0.61
CA GLY A 214 -5.57 23.24 -2.07
C GLY A 214 -4.26 22.84 -2.77
N THR A 215 -3.30 22.28 -2.02
CA THR A 215 -2.04 21.77 -2.57
C THR A 215 -1.99 20.23 -2.59
N PRO A 216 -1.12 19.62 -3.41
CA PRO A 216 -0.92 18.17 -3.40
C PRO A 216 -0.52 17.61 -2.03
N TRP A 217 0.29 18.34 -1.25
CA TRP A 217 0.73 17.92 0.09
C TRP A 217 -0.46 17.78 1.05
N ALA A 218 -1.37 18.76 1.05
CA ALA A 218 -2.57 18.69 1.87
C ALA A 218 -3.48 17.52 1.44
N SER A 219 -3.63 17.25 0.14
CA SER A 219 -4.40 16.10 -0.32
C SER A 219 -3.77 14.76 0.12
N LEU A 220 -2.44 14.63 0.04
CA LEU A 220 -1.73 13.45 0.53
C LEU A 220 -1.83 13.31 2.05
N ALA A 221 -1.74 14.41 2.80
CA ALA A 221 -1.87 14.40 4.24
C ALA A 221 -3.28 14.00 4.69
N ARG A 222 -4.33 14.49 4.01
CA ARG A 222 -5.71 14.04 4.25
C ARG A 222 -5.88 12.55 3.98
N TRP A 223 -5.37 12.07 2.85
CA TRP A 223 -5.45 10.65 2.52
C TRP A 223 -4.77 9.76 3.58
N GLU A 224 -3.66 10.24 4.15
CA GLU A 224 -2.98 9.57 5.24
C GLU A 224 -3.78 9.61 6.56
N LEU A 225 -4.40 10.75 6.90
CA LEU A 225 -5.26 10.91 8.08
C LEU A 225 -6.53 10.06 8.00
N ASP A 226 -7.11 9.92 6.80
CA ASP A 226 -8.28 9.08 6.54
C ASP A 226 -7.95 7.58 6.68
N SER A 227 -6.65 7.22 6.62
CA SER A 227 -6.17 5.85 6.66
C SER A 227 -5.89 5.40 8.10
N PRO A 228 -6.67 4.47 8.68
CA PRO A 228 -6.50 4.09 10.08
C PRO A 228 -5.11 3.52 10.39
N LEU A 229 -4.64 3.80 11.60
CA LEU A 229 -3.30 3.38 12.06
C LEU A 229 -3.29 1.99 12.72
N GLY A 230 -4.41 1.60 13.35
CA GLY A 230 -4.52 0.33 14.05
C GLY A 230 -4.69 -0.86 13.11
N ILE A 231 -4.44 -2.05 13.64
CA ILE A 231 -4.67 -3.33 12.94
C ILE A 231 -5.70 -4.15 13.70
N GLN A 232 -6.70 -4.68 13.00
CA GLN A 232 -7.65 -5.65 13.54
C GLN A 232 -7.44 -7.02 12.90
N VAL A 233 -7.50 -8.04 13.75
CA VAL A 233 -7.44 -9.44 13.32
C VAL A 233 -8.86 -9.96 13.12
N ARG A 234 -9.21 -10.29 11.88
CA ARG A 234 -10.47 -10.96 11.55
C ARG A 234 -10.21 -12.44 11.29
N GLN A 235 -10.70 -13.27 12.21
CA GLN A 235 -10.73 -14.72 12.04
C GLN A 235 -12.02 -15.12 11.33
N ILE A 236 -11.92 -16.01 10.35
CA ILE A 236 -13.02 -16.42 9.50
C ILE A 236 -13.10 -17.94 9.51
N SER A 237 -14.32 -18.46 9.65
CA SER A 237 -14.65 -19.87 9.48
C SER A 237 -15.51 -20.03 8.23
N ILE A 238 -14.93 -20.63 7.19
CA ILE A 238 -15.60 -20.95 5.94
C ILE A 238 -16.11 -22.39 6.07
N PRO A 239 -17.41 -22.68 5.83
CA PRO A 239 -17.93 -24.04 5.88
C PRO A 239 -17.36 -24.89 4.72
N PRO A 240 -17.31 -26.22 4.88
CA PRO A 240 -16.91 -27.11 3.79
C PRO A 240 -17.86 -26.97 2.59
N PRO A 241 -17.35 -27.13 1.35
CA PRO A 241 -18.22 -27.15 0.17
C PRO A 241 -19.20 -28.32 0.25
N PRO A 242 -20.42 -28.17 -0.30
CA PRO A 242 -21.37 -29.27 -0.34
C PRO A 242 -20.80 -30.45 -1.13
N PRO A 243 -21.15 -31.70 -0.78
CA PRO A 243 -20.72 -32.86 -1.54
C PRO A 243 -21.18 -32.75 -3.00
N PRO A 244 -20.41 -33.25 -3.98
CA PRO A 244 -20.85 -33.26 -5.36
C PRO A 244 -22.17 -34.04 -5.47
N PRO A 245 -23.11 -33.60 -6.33
CA PRO A 245 -24.33 -34.35 -6.54
C PRO A 245 -23.98 -35.77 -7.00
N PRO A 246 -24.77 -36.80 -6.61
CA PRO A 246 -24.54 -38.16 -7.05
C PRO A 246 -24.49 -38.17 -8.58
N LYS A 247 -23.43 -38.77 -9.14
CA LYS A 247 -23.33 -38.92 -10.59
C LYS A 247 -24.56 -39.70 -11.07
N PRO A 248 -25.30 -39.22 -12.08
CA PRO A 248 -26.33 -40.02 -12.71
C PRO A 248 -25.70 -41.35 -13.11
N ILE A 249 -26.31 -42.46 -12.72
CA ILE A 249 -25.96 -43.77 -13.26
C ILE A 249 -26.39 -43.70 -14.72
N VAL A 250 -25.48 -43.28 -15.59
CA VAL A 250 -25.69 -43.41 -17.03
C VAL A 250 -25.58 -44.91 -17.29
N PRO A 251 -26.66 -45.61 -17.68
CA PRO A 251 -26.55 -47.00 -18.08
C PRO A 251 -25.48 -47.07 -19.17
N ALA A 252 -24.54 -48.00 -19.03
CA ALA A 252 -23.48 -48.19 -20.00
C ALA A 252 -24.13 -48.26 -21.38
N VAL A 253 -23.93 -47.21 -22.19
CA VAL A 253 -24.32 -47.25 -23.59
C VAL A 253 -23.54 -48.43 -24.15
N ARG A 254 -24.24 -49.51 -24.48
CA ARG A 254 -23.68 -50.62 -25.25
C ARG A 254 -23.11 -49.97 -26.50
N VAL A 255 -21.79 -49.79 -26.55
CA VAL A 255 -21.10 -49.39 -27.76
C VAL A 255 -21.47 -50.46 -28.79
N PRO A 256 -22.23 -50.12 -29.85
CA PRO A 256 -22.52 -51.10 -30.89
C PRO A 256 -21.19 -51.60 -31.44
N ALA A 257 -21.11 -52.91 -31.67
CA ALA A 257 -19.92 -53.57 -32.19
C ALA A 257 -19.37 -52.77 -33.38
N ARG A 258 -18.08 -52.48 -33.31
CA ARG A 258 -17.28 -51.77 -34.32
C ARG A 258 -17.68 -52.29 -35.71
N MET A 259 -18.33 -51.45 -36.52
CA MET A 259 -18.63 -51.82 -37.91
C MET A 259 -17.31 -52.11 -38.65
N PRO A 260 -17.28 -53.09 -39.55
CA PRO A 260 -16.12 -53.38 -40.36
C PRO A 260 -15.70 -52.12 -41.14
N THR A 261 -14.38 -51.95 -41.24
CA THR A 261 -13.69 -50.85 -41.91
C THR A 261 -14.14 -50.71 -43.37
N GLY A 262 -15.18 -49.92 -43.60
CA GLY A 262 -15.54 -49.37 -44.90
C GLY A 262 -14.83 -48.03 -45.09
N VAL A 263 -14.17 -47.89 -46.23
CA VAL A 263 -13.36 -46.75 -46.68
C VAL A 263 -14.05 -45.41 -46.38
N ALA A 264 -13.35 -44.51 -45.68
CA ALA A 264 -13.82 -43.16 -45.40
C ALA A 264 -13.88 -42.35 -46.71
N PRO A 265 -15.00 -41.66 -47.03
CA PRO A 265 -15.02 -40.70 -48.12
C PRO A 265 -14.22 -39.45 -47.72
N THR A 266 -13.36 -39.01 -48.63
CA THR A 266 -12.52 -37.81 -48.51
C THR A 266 -13.40 -36.58 -48.31
N PRO A 267 -13.21 -35.76 -47.25
CA PRO A 267 -13.98 -34.54 -47.09
C PRO A 267 -13.51 -33.50 -48.12
N THR A 268 -14.36 -33.21 -49.10
CA THR A 268 -14.15 -32.08 -50.02
C THR A 268 -14.57 -30.79 -49.30
N PHE A 269 -13.58 -30.06 -48.78
CA PHE A 269 -13.80 -28.76 -48.17
C PHE A 269 -13.92 -27.70 -49.29
N THR A 270 -15.13 -27.18 -49.51
CA THR A 270 -15.37 -26.05 -50.42
C THR A 270 -15.60 -24.79 -49.60
N PHE A 271 -14.75 -23.78 -49.81
CA PHE A 271 -14.95 -22.45 -49.24
C PHE A 271 -16.04 -21.71 -50.05
N PRO A 272 -16.98 -21.01 -49.40
CA PRO A 272 -17.88 -20.11 -50.10
C PRO A 272 -17.10 -18.91 -50.64
N ASN A 273 -17.26 -18.63 -51.94
CA ASN A 273 -16.72 -17.43 -52.57
C ASN A 273 -17.36 -16.17 -51.97
N LEU A 274 -16.52 -15.17 -51.68
CA LEU A 274 -16.90 -13.80 -51.33
C LEU A 274 -17.49 -13.07 -52.53
#